data_AF-A0AB39Q1S3-F1
#
_entry.id   AF-A0AB39Q1S3-F1
#
_cell.length_a   1.000
_cell.length_b   1.000
_cell.length_c   1.000
_cell.angle_alpha   90.00
_cell.angle_beta   90.00
_cell.angle_gamma   90.00
#
_symmetry.space_group_name_H-M   'P 1'
#
loop_
_entity.id
_entity.type
_entity.pdbx_description
1 polymer ?
#
loop_
_entity_poly.entity_id
_entity_poly.type
_entity_poly.pdbx_seq_one_letter_code
_entity_poly.pdbx_strand_id
1 'polypeptide(L)'
;MVRRPVGWVVAVVLFAEGLGIAAVQWFLGVVVDRQDMSLAGLDPDVMSMSSKIGGLVFGAYFALCGLVALLVAVRDRAPAGFGRILLISAAVVHGLLGAFAWGLVGWTAFLVMVVALGLIVLLLMTYDAQGAPASEGPADAAPGGGKGGEGSLAGGSPVTPPPAPTTP
;
A
#
# COMPACT_ATOMS: atom_id res chain seq x y z
N MET A 1 -12.10 -3.26 -15.12
CA MET A 1 -12.02 -4.73 -15.28
C MET A 1 -10.93 -5.37 -14.41
N VAL A 2 -9.71 -4.81 -14.32
CA VAL A 2 -8.57 -5.41 -13.58
C VAL A 2 -8.72 -5.46 -12.04
N ARG A 3 -9.52 -4.55 -11.46
CA ARG A 3 -9.65 -4.32 -10.00
C ARG A 3 -10.14 -5.55 -9.22
N ARG A 4 -11.23 -6.17 -9.69
CA ARG A 4 -11.82 -7.35 -9.06
C ARG A 4 -10.89 -8.57 -9.09
N PRO A 5 -10.30 -8.95 -10.25
CA PRO A 5 -9.28 -10.00 -10.30
C PRO A 5 -8.12 -9.74 -9.34
N VAL A 6 -7.58 -8.52 -9.31
CA VAL A 6 -6.48 -8.16 -8.40
C VAL A 6 -6.88 -8.34 -6.94
N GLY A 7 -8.09 -7.89 -6.55
CA GLY A 7 -8.63 -8.09 -5.20
C GLY A 7 -8.67 -9.57 -4.79
N TRP A 8 -9.16 -10.43 -5.68
CA TRP A 8 -9.20 -11.88 -5.46
C TRP A 8 -7.80 -12.49 -5.35
N VAL A 9 -6.88 -12.13 -6.25
CA VAL A 9 -5.51 -12.63 -6.24
C VAL A 9 -4.80 -12.23 -4.94
N VAL A 10 -4.90 -10.96 -4.52
CA VAL A 10 -4.32 -10.49 -3.26
C VAL A 10 -4.89 -11.25 -2.07
N ALA A 11 -6.21 -11.47 -2.03
CA ALA A 11 -6.85 -12.22 -0.95
C ALA A 11 -6.28 -13.65 -0.86
N VAL A 12 -6.20 -14.37 -1.98
CA VAL A 12 -5.67 -15.74 -2.04
C VAL A 12 -4.21 -15.77 -1.60
N VAL A 13 -3.37 -14.86 -2.09
CA VAL A 13 -1.95 -14.78 -1.73
C VAL A 13 -1.79 -14.55 -0.23
N LEU A 14 -2.49 -13.56 0.35
CA LEU A 14 -2.39 -13.24 1.77
C LEU A 14 -2.90 -14.38 2.67
N PHE A 15 -3.95 -15.10 2.25
CA PHE A 15 -4.38 -16.30 2.98
C PHE A 15 -3.35 -17.42 2.89
N ALA A 16 -2.78 -17.68 1.71
CA ALA A 16 -1.76 -18.69 1.52
C ALA A 16 -0.49 -18.38 2.34
N GLU A 17 -0.06 -17.12 2.36
CA GLU A 17 1.08 -16.66 3.17
C GLU A 17 0.80 -16.77 4.66
N GLY A 18 -0.39 -16.33 5.12
CA GLY A 18 -0.78 -16.44 6.52
C GLY A 18 -0.79 -17.89 7.01
N LEU A 19 -1.36 -18.80 6.22
CA LEU A 19 -1.36 -20.23 6.52
C LEU A 19 0.04 -20.85 6.44
N GLY A 20 0.84 -20.45 5.45
CA GLY A 20 2.21 -20.92 5.27
C GLY A 20 3.09 -20.54 6.46
N ILE A 21 3.06 -19.26 6.88
CA ILE A 21 3.81 -18.77 8.04
C ILE A 21 3.37 -19.47 9.32
N ALA A 22 2.06 -19.58 9.55
CA ALA A 22 1.53 -20.27 10.73
C ALA A 22 1.97 -21.74 10.76
N ALA A 23 1.85 -22.46 9.63
CA ALA A 23 2.23 -23.86 9.54
C ALA A 23 3.73 -24.08 9.74
N VAL A 24 4.59 -23.26 9.10
CA VAL A 24 6.05 -23.36 9.22
C VAL A 24 6.50 -23.07 10.65
N GLN A 25 6.03 -21.97 11.25
CA GLN A 25 6.39 -21.60 12.63
C GLN A 25 5.88 -22.60 13.66
N TRP A 26 4.66 -23.13 13.45
CA TRP A 26 4.10 -24.17 14.31
C TRP A 26 4.91 -25.46 14.22
N PHE A 27 5.20 -25.91 12.98
CA PHE A 27 6.00 -27.10 12.75
C PHE A 27 7.39 -26.99 13.37
N LEU A 28 8.07 -25.86 13.14
CA LEU A 28 9.40 -25.62 13.71
C LEU A 28 9.34 -25.55 15.24
N GLY A 29 8.27 -24.97 15.81
CA GLY A 29 8.02 -24.98 17.25
C GLY A 29 7.86 -26.40 17.81
N VAL A 30 7.10 -27.27 17.14
CA VAL A 30 6.93 -28.68 17.54
C VAL A 30 8.25 -29.46 17.42
N VAL A 31 9.05 -29.18 16.39
CA VAL A 31 10.37 -29.81 16.23
C VAL A 31 11.29 -29.40 17.37
N VAL A 32 11.37 -28.10 17.69
CA VAL A 32 12.18 -27.58 18.82
C VAL A 32 11.72 -28.17 20.16
N ASP A 33 10.41 -28.27 20.39
CA ASP A 33 9.79 -28.92 21.56
C ASP A 33 10.32 -30.34 21.80
N ARG A 34 10.56 -31.08 20.71
CA ARG A 34 10.96 -32.50 20.77
C ARG A 34 12.47 -32.71 20.79
N GLN A 35 13.25 -31.63 20.67
CA GLN A 35 14.70 -31.74 20.59
C GLN A 35 15.42 -31.60 21.93
N ASP A 36 14.73 -31.26 23.05
CA ASP A 36 15.30 -31.15 24.42
C ASP A 36 16.71 -30.51 24.46
N MET A 37 16.97 -29.55 23.57
CA MET A 37 18.29 -28.94 23.45
C MET A 37 18.33 -27.64 24.25
N SER A 38 18.98 -27.69 25.42
CA SER A 38 19.42 -26.49 26.13
C SER A 38 20.50 -25.79 25.30
N LEU A 39 20.10 -24.82 24.49
CA LEU A 39 21.05 -23.92 23.85
C LEU A 39 21.32 -22.75 24.80
N ALA A 40 22.42 -22.86 25.53
CA ALA A 40 22.97 -21.81 26.40
C ALA A 40 21.99 -21.27 27.47
N GLY A 41 21.20 -22.14 28.10
CA GLY A 41 20.30 -21.78 29.20
C GLY A 41 19.01 -21.08 28.78
N LEU A 42 18.72 -21.00 27.46
CA LEU A 42 17.41 -20.66 26.97
C LEU A 42 16.51 -21.90 27.04
N ASP A 43 15.39 -21.75 27.75
CA ASP A 43 14.42 -22.80 27.96
C ASP A 43 13.74 -23.18 26.62
N PRO A 44 13.88 -24.42 26.14
CA PRO A 44 13.28 -24.90 24.88
C PRO A 44 11.77 -24.67 24.83
N ASP A 45 11.09 -24.77 25.97
CA ASP A 45 9.66 -24.54 26.07
C ASP A 45 9.30 -23.09 25.72
N VAL A 46 10.13 -22.12 26.14
CA VAL A 46 9.92 -20.70 25.84
C VAL A 46 10.20 -20.42 24.35
N MET A 47 11.19 -21.08 23.75
CA MET A 47 11.51 -20.94 22.32
C MET A 47 10.41 -21.57 21.43
N SER A 48 9.95 -22.76 21.79
CA SER A 48 8.84 -23.47 21.14
C SER A 48 7.54 -22.67 21.23
N MET A 49 7.21 -22.19 22.44
CA MET A 49 5.99 -21.42 22.68
C MET A 49 6.00 -20.06 21.96
N SER A 50 7.13 -19.35 22.00
CA SER A 50 7.28 -18.08 21.26
C SER A 50 7.20 -18.29 19.75
N SER A 51 7.78 -19.36 19.21
CA SER A 51 7.65 -19.71 17.78
C SER A 51 6.20 -19.97 17.38
N LYS A 52 5.49 -20.80 18.16
CA LYS A 52 4.07 -21.14 17.93
C LYS A 52 3.18 -19.89 18.01
N ILE A 53 3.36 -19.05 19.03
CA ILE A 53 2.63 -17.80 19.21
C ILE A 53 2.94 -16.82 18.07
N GLY A 54 4.21 -16.65 17.72
CA GLY A 54 4.63 -15.79 16.62
C GLY A 54 3.99 -16.22 15.30
N GLY A 55 4.00 -17.53 15.00
CA GLY A 55 3.32 -18.10 13.84
C GLY A 55 1.83 -17.81 13.82
N LEU A 56 1.15 -18.01 14.95
CA LEU A 56 -0.28 -17.75 15.07
C LEU A 56 -0.61 -16.27 14.89
N VAL A 57 0.14 -15.37 15.52
CA VAL A 57 -0.10 -13.92 15.45
C VAL A 57 0.15 -13.38 14.05
N PHE A 58 1.28 -13.71 13.43
CA PHE A 58 1.55 -13.29 12.05
C PHE A 58 0.58 -13.93 11.06
N GLY A 59 0.27 -15.21 11.22
CA GLY A 59 -0.71 -15.91 10.38
C GLY A 59 -2.10 -15.28 10.48
N ALA A 60 -2.58 -14.99 11.69
CA ALA A 60 -3.86 -14.31 11.92
C ALA A 60 -3.85 -12.90 11.34
N TYR A 61 -2.77 -12.15 11.51
CA TYR A 61 -2.61 -10.83 10.92
C TYR A 61 -2.73 -10.86 9.38
N PHE A 62 -2.02 -11.77 8.71
CA PHE A 62 -2.12 -11.91 7.26
C PHE A 62 -3.51 -12.41 6.81
N ALA A 63 -4.14 -13.31 7.57
CA ALA A 63 -5.51 -13.75 7.31
C ALA A 63 -6.53 -12.59 7.43
N LEU A 64 -6.36 -11.69 8.41
CA LEU A 64 -7.16 -10.47 8.52
C LEU A 64 -6.94 -9.55 7.32
N CYS A 65 -5.70 -9.39 6.86
CA CYS A 65 -5.39 -8.63 5.64
C CYS A 65 -6.06 -9.25 4.41
N GLY A 66 -5.97 -10.57 4.25
CA GLY A 66 -6.62 -11.34 3.19
C GLY A 66 -8.15 -11.20 3.23
N LEU A 67 -8.75 -11.20 4.42
CA LEU A 67 -10.17 -10.97 4.61
C LEU A 67 -10.57 -9.55 4.16
N VAL A 68 -9.79 -8.52 4.50
CA VAL A 68 -10.04 -7.15 4.02
C VAL A 68 -9.96 -7.09 2.50
N ALA A 69 -8.94 -7.69 1.88
CA ALA A 69 -8.80 -7.76 0.43
C ALA A 69 -9.98 -8.50 -0.23
N LEU A 70 -10.45 -9.60 0.38
CA LEU A 70 -11.63 -10.34 -0.07
C LEU A 70 -12.89 -9.48 0.01
N LEU A 71 -13.10 -8.76 1.12
CA LEU A 71 -14.23 -7.86 1.28
C LEU A 71 -14.20 -6.73 0.24
N VAL A 72 -13.02 -6.20 -0.08
CA VAL A 72 -12.83 -5.22 -1.17
C VAL A 72 -13.21 -5.85 -2.52
N ALA A 73 -12.76 -7.06 -2.81
CA ALA A 73 -13.07 -7.77 -4.06
C ALA A 73 -14.57 -8.07 -4.23
N VAL A 74 -15.23 -8.47 -3.14
CA VAL A 74 -16.67 -8.81 -3.13
C VAL A 74 -17.54 -7.56 -3.18
N ARG A 75 -17.23 -6.53 -2.37
CA ARG A 75 -18.02 -5.29 -2.29
C ARG A 75 -17.70 -4.30 -3.40
N ASP A 76 -16.59 -4.51 -4.11
CA ASP A 76 -16.05 -3.64 -5.16
C ASP A 76 -15.94 -2.17 -4.73
N ARG A 77 -15.61 -1.96 -3.45
CA ARG A 77 -15.49 -0.65 -2.82
C ARG A 77 -14.10 -0.52 -2.21
N ALA A 78 -13.55 0.69 -2.26
CA ALA A 78 -12.22 0.96 -1.73
C ALA A 78 -12.11 0.59 -0.24
N PRO A 79 -10.95 0.03 0.19
CA PRO A 79 -10.68 -0.16 1.61
C PRO A 79 -10.60 1.22 2.28
N ALA A 80 -11.48 1.47 3.26
CA ALA A 80 -11.52 2.72 4.01
C ALA A 80 -11.13 2.51 5.48
N GLY A 81 -10.58 3.55 6.10
CA GLY A 81 -10.21 3.56 7.51
C GLY A 81 -9.26 2.43 7.89
N PHE A 82 -9.68 1.59 8.84
CA PHE A 82 -8.86 0.51 9.40
C PHE A 82 -8.38 -0.50 8.34
N GLY A 83 -9.22 -0.86 7.36
CA GLY A 83 -8.83 -1.82 6.33
C GLY A 83 -7.68 -1.33 5.46
N ARG A 84 -7.64 -0.02 5.17
CA ARG A 84 -6.53 0.60 4.43
C ARG A 84 -5.24 0.56 5.24
N ILE A 85 -5.32 0.89 6.53
CA ILE A 85 -4.16 0.86 7.44
C ILE A 85 -3.58 -0.56 7.50
N LEU A 86 -4.44 -1.57 7.64
CA LEU A 86 -4.03 -2.97 7.70
C LEU A 86 -3.30 -3.43 6.44
N LEU A 87 -3.78 -3.03 5.25
CA LEU A 87 -3.12 -3.36 3.98
C LEU A 87 -1.81 -2.58 3.79
N ILE A 88 -1.75 -1.32 4.22
CA ILE A 88 -0.50 -0.53 4.20
C ILE A 88 0.53 -1.17 5.13
N SER A 89 0.15 -1.56 6.34
CA SER A 89 1.08 -2.25 7.25
C SER A 89 1.55 -3.58 6.66
N ALA A 90 0.69 -4.31 5.93
CA ALA A 90 1.09 -5.54 5.25
C ALA A 90 2.10 -5.27 4.13
N ALA A 91 1.93 -4.16 3.38
CA ALA A 91 2.91 -3.73 2.39
C ALA A 91 4.26 -3.39 3.05
N VAL A 92 4.26 -2.68 4.18
CA VAL A 92 5.50 -2.37 4.93
C VAL A 92 6.19 -3.65 5.38
N VAL A 93 5.45 -4.62 5.95
CA VAL A 93 5.99 -5.92 6.37
C VAL A 93 6.63 -6.65 5.19
N HIS A 94 5.97 -6.68 4.03
CA HIS A 94 6.55 -7.30 2.82
C HIS A 94 7.80 -6.58 2.32
N GLY A 95 7.84 -5.25 2.37
CA GLY A 95 9.03 -4.48 2.01
C GLY A 95 10.23 -4.82 2.91
N LEU A 96 10.01 -4.87 4.23
CA LEU A 96 11.03 -5.26 5.19
C LEU A 96 11.50 -6.70 4.97
N LEU A 97 10.56 -7.64 4.86
CA LEU A 97 10.90 -9.05 4.62
C LEU A 97 11.59 -9.26 3.27
N GLY A 98 11.21 -8.51 2.23
CA GLY A 98 11.90 -8.51 0.94
C GLY A 98 13.36 -8.07 1.09
N ALA A 99 13.62 -6.99 1.82
CA ALA A 99 14.98 -6.52 2.09
C ALA A 99 15.83 -7.59 2.81
N PHE A 100 15.25 -8.27 3.81
CA PHE A 100 15.94 -9.40 4.47
C PHE A 100 16.12 -10.60 3.56
N ALA A 101 15.12 -10.94 2.75
CA ALA A 101 15.15 -12.09 1.85
C ALA A 101 16.25 -11.97 0.78
N TRP A 102 16.49 -10.76 0.28
CA TRP A 102 17.57 -10.47 -0.67
C TRP A 102 18.95 -10.88 -0.13
N GLY A 103 19.22 -10.65 1.16
CA GLY A 103 20.52 -10.91 1.78
C GLY A 103 20.66 -12.27 2.47
N LEU A 104 19.58 -12.78 3.08
CA LEU A 104 19.66 -13.92 4.02
C LEU A 104 19.07 -15.23 3.48
N VAL A 105 18.14 -15.17 2.53
CA VAL A 105 17.35 -16.34 2.12
C VAL A 105 17.64 -16.70 0.66
N GLY A 106 17.63 -15.70 -0.22
CA GLY A 106 17.90 -15.86 -1.64
C GLY A 106 16.97 -15.05 -2.52
N TRP A 107 17.37 -14.88 -3.78
CA TRP A 107 16.69 -14.03 -4.75
C TRP A 107 15.25 -14.49 -5.05
N THR A 108 14.97 -15.80 -5.03
CA THR A 108 13.63 -16.34 -5.28
C THR A 108 12.63 -15.88 -4.22
N ALA A 109 13.01 -15.96 -2.94
CA ALA A 109 12.20 -15.47 -1.83
C ALA A 109 11.99 -13.97 -1.92
N PHE A 110 13.03 -13.21 -2.27
CA PHE A 110 12.92 -11.77 -2.54
C PHE A 110 11.88 -11.47 -3.61
N LEU A 111 11.90 -12.17 -4.75
CA LEU A 111 10.92 -11.94 -5.82
C LEU A 111 9.49 -12.23 -5.37
N VAL A 112 9.27 -13.31 -4.61
CA VAL A 112 7.94 -13.60 -4.04
C VAL A 112 7.46 -12.44 -3.18
N MET A 113 8.31 -11.92 -2.27
CA MET A 113 7.93 -10.78 -1.42
C MET A 113 7.65 -9.51 -2.22
N VAL A 114 8.44 -9.23 -3.27
CA VAL A 114 8.23 -8.07 -4.15
C VAL A 114 6.94 -8.21 -4.96
N VAL A 115 6.61 -9.41 -5.43
CA VAL A 115 5.35 -9.66 -6.14
C VAL A 115 4.16 -9.47 -5.21
N ALA A 116 4.21 -10.03 -4.00
CA ALA A 116 3.16 -9.84 -2.99
C ALA A 116 2.99 -8.35 -2.63
N LEU A 117 4.09 -7.64 -2.37
CA LEU A 117 4.11 -6.19 -2.17
C LEU A 117 3.46 -5.44 -3.35
N GLY A 118 3.88 -5.75 -4.57
CA GLY A 118 3.35 -5.13 -5.79
C GLY A 118 1.86 -5.35 -5.95
N LEU A 119 1.35 -6.54 -5.63
CA LEU A 119 -0.07 -6.86 -5.67
C LEU A 119 -0.87 -6.05 -4.63
N ILE A 120 -0.36 -5.91 -3.40
CA ILE A 120 -1.01 -5.09 -2.36
C ILE A 120 -1.05 -3.62 -2.77
N VAL A 121 0.07 -3.07 -3.26
CA VAL A 121 0.15 -1.69 -3.74
C VAL A 121 -0.76 -1.46 -4.94
N LEU A 122 -0.81 -2.41 -5.88
CA LEU A 122 -1.71 -2.35 -7.04
C LEU A 122 -3.18 -2.34 -6.60
N LEU A 123 -3.56 -3.14 -5.60
CA LEU A 123 -4.91 -3.10 -5.03
C LEU A 123 -5.21 -1.72 -4.43
N LEU A 124 -4.32 -1.18 -3.61
CA LEU A 124 -4.50 0.14 -3.00
C LEU A 124 -4.63 1.23 -4.07
N MET A 125 -3.72 1.30 -5.03
CA MET A 125 -3.71 2.31 -6.09
C MET A 125 -4.95 2.21 -6.99
N THR A 126 -5.34 1.00 -7.37
CA THR A 126 -6.51 0.82 -8.24
C THR A 126 -7.79 1.28 -7.56
N TYR A 127 -7.99 0.95 -6.29
CA TYR A 127 -9.22 1.33 -5.57
C TYR A 127 -9.22 2.78 -5.07
N ASP A 128 -8.05 3.40 -4.79
CA ASP A 128 -7.96 4.80 -4.36
C ASP A 128 -8.32 5.78 -5.49
N ALA A 129 -7.91 5.47 -6.73
CA ALA A 129 -8.13 6.33 -7.90
C ALA A 129 -9.61 6.56 -8.29
N GLN A 130 -10.57 5.78 -7.75
CA GLN A 130 -12.01 6.00 -7.97
C GLN A 130 -12.69 6.77 -6.84
N GLY A 131 -12.05 6.90 -5.68
CA GLY A 131 -12.60 7.62 -4.52
C GLY A 131 -12.32 9.12 -4.55
N ALA A 132 -11.32 9.55 -5.32
CA ALA A 132 -11.10 10.96 -5.60
C ALA A 132 -12.20 11.44 -6.56
N PRO A 133 -13.04 12.42 -6.19
CA PRO A 133 -13.81 13.14 -7.19
C PRO A 133 -12.81 13.65 -8.23
N ALA A 134 -13.13 13.52 -9.52
CA ALA A 134 -12.34 14.09 -10.59
C ALA A 134 -12.21 15.60 -10.33
N SER A 135 -11.14 16.00 -9.63
CA SER A 135 -10.79 17.39 -9.49
C SER A 135 -10.50 17.87 -10.89
N GLU A 136 -11.18 18.95 -11.26
CA GLU A 136 -11.25 19.57 -12.58
C GLU A 136 -9.91 19.54 -13.32
N GLY A 137 -9.99 19.24 -14.63
CA GLY A 137 -8.83 19.10 -15.50
C GLY A 137 -7.99 20.38 -15.62
N PRO A 138 -6.82 20.29 -16.27
CA PRO A 138 -5.94 21.43 -16.47
C PRO A 138 -6.69 22.50 -17.28
N ALA A 139 -6.79 23.71 -16.75
CA ALA A 139 -7.14 24.87 -17.57
C ALA A 139 -6.02 25.04 -18.60
N ASP A 140 -6.33 24.64 -19.83
CA ASP A 140 -5.49 24.82 -21.01
C ASP A 140 -5.04 26.28 -21.12
N ALA A 141 -3.73 26.44 -21.32
CA ALA A 141 -3.13 27.68 -21.75
C ALA A 141 -3.59 28.03 -23.17
N ALA A 142 -3.99 29.27 -23.41
CA ALA A 142 -4.07 29.83 -24.76
C ALA A 142 -2.79 30.64 -25.08
N PRO A 143 -2.05 30.34 -26.16
CA PRO A 143 -0.92 31.15 -26.61
C PRO A 143 -1.21 31.93 -27.92
N GLY A 144 -0.61 33.12 -28.04
CA GLY A 144 -0.47 33.94 -29.27
C GLY A 144 -1.20 35.29 -29.18
N GLY A 145 -0.65 36.46 -29.52
CA GLY A 145 0.61 36.86 -30.17
C GLY A 145 0.35 38.12 -31.03
N GLY A 146 1.09 39.20 -30.79
CA GLY A 146 1.48 40.18 -31.84
C GLY A 146 0.51 41.30 -32.29
N LYS A 147 0.91 42.54 -31.98
CA LYS A 147 0.59 43.88 -32.54
C LYS A 147 0.06 44.04 -34.00
N GLY A 148 -0.83 45.04 -34.16
CA GLY A 148 -0.96 45.97 -35.31
C GLY A 148 -2.30 45.86 -36.06
N GLY A 149 -3.10 46.90 -36.35
CA GLY A 149 -3.00 48.35 -36.17
C GLY A 149 -4.29 49.06 -36.64
N GLU A 150 -4.37 50.36 -36.33
CA GLU A 150 -5.13 51.45 -36.99
C GLU A 150 -6.67 51.54 -36.89
N GLY A 151 -7.11 52.53 -36.08
CA GLY A 151 -7.94 53.61 -36.63
C GLY A 151 -9.44 53.69 -36.29
N SER A 152 -9.77 54.68 -35.46
CA SER A 152 -10.90 55.62 -35.63
C SER A 152 -12.18 55.48 -34.77
N LEU A 153 -12.20 56.35 -33.73
CA LEU A 153 -13.29 57.22 -33.25
C LEU A 153 -14.34 56.75 -32.21
N ALA A 154 -14.15 57.32 -31.01
CA ALA A 154 -15.12 58.10 -30.23
C ALA A 154 -16.07 57.42 -29.20
N GLY A 155 -15.74 57.63 -27.91
CA GLY A 155 -16.66 58.24 -26.94
C GLY A 155 -17.33 57.36 -25.88
N GLY A 156 -16.80 57.36 -24.64
CA GLY A 156 -17.55 56.95 -23.44
C GLY A 156 -16.68 56.50 -22.27
N SER A 157 -16.67 57.29 -21.18
CA SER A 157 -15.86 57.19 -19.95
C SER A 157 -15.75 55.80 -19.30
N PRO A 158 -14.67 55.53 -18.54
CA PRO A 158 -14.82 55.54 -17.07
C PRO A 158 -13.64 56.17 -16.28
N VAL A 159 -13.98 56.68 -15.09
CA VAL A 159 -13.19 57.40 -14.09
C VAL A 159 -12.04 56.58 -13.48
N THR A 160 -10.86 57.20 -13.37
CA THR A 160 -9.63 56.66 -12.75
C THR A 160 -9.61 56.78 -11.21
N PRO A 161 -9.19 55.74 -10.47
CA PRO A 161 -8.74 55.85 -9.08
C PRO A 161 -7.30 56.39 -8.96
N PRO A 162 -6.91 56.96 -7.80
CA PRO A 162 -5.65 57.70 -7.63
C PRO A 162 -4.39 56.81 -7.48
N PRO A 163 -3.19 57.33 -7.79
CA PRO A 163 -1.95 56.57 -7.77
C PRO A 163 -1.37 56.33 -6.36
N ALA A 164 -0.70 55.19 -6.19
CA ALA A 164 -0.02 54.78 -4.97
C ALA A 164 1.29 55.57 -4.71
N PRO A 165 1.67 55.82 -3.45
CA PRO A 165 2.86 56.59 -3.10
C PRO A 165 4.13 55.72 -3.18
N THR A 166 5.17 56.24 -3.84
CA THR A 166 6.52 55.66 -3.83
C THR A 166 7.40 56.36 -2.79
N THR A 167 8.07 55.54 -1.98
CA THR A 167 9.09 55.83 -0.96
C THR A 167 10.34 56.53 -1.51
N PRO A 168 11.20 57.08 -0.63
CA PRO A 168 12.65 56.90 -0.74
C PRO A 168 13.15 55.71 0.09
#